data_AF-A0A2I0VZA1-F1
#
_entry.id   AF-A0A2I0VZA1-F1
#
_cell.length_a   1.000
_cell.length_b   1.000
_cell.length_c   1.000
_cell.angle_alpha   90.00
_cell.angle_beta   90.00
_cell.angle_gamma   90.00
#
_symmetry.space_group_name_H-M   'P 1'
#
loop_
_entity.id
_entity.type
_entity.pdbx_description
1 polymer ?
#
loop_
_entity_poly.entity_id
_entity_poly.type
_entity_poly.pdbx_seq_one_letter_code
_entity_poly.pdbx_strand_id
1 'polypeptide(L)'
;MNGKWGMHYVGWKTLCKTKANGGLNFHLTFSRSGSLKARLSWRFLQNHDSLLYQVISAKYGNNLWDVKSRKGSSIAWKILLEGA
;
A
#
# COMPACT_ATOMS: atom_id res chain seq x y z
N MET A 1 37.09 -15.81 -19.60
CA MET A 1 36.48 -15.12 -18.43
C MET A 1 35.72 -13.92 -18.94
N ASN A 2 34.43 -14.08 -19.31
CA ASN A 2 33.64 -12.98 -19.87
C ASN A 2 32.63 -12.49 -18.83
N GLY A 3 33.08 -11.65 -17.91
CA GLY A 3 32.21 -10.94 -16.98
C GLY A 3 31.45 -9.86 -17.75
N LYS A 4 30.17 -10.10 -18.04
CA LYS A 4 29.31 -9.11 -18.70
C LYS A 4 28.97 -8.02 -17.69
N TRP A 5 29.48 -6.81 -17.89
CA TRP A 5 29.22 -5.64 -17.04
C TRP A 5 27.83 -5.05 -17.35
N GLY A 6 26.79 -5.80 -17.00
CA GLY A 6 25.40 -5.36 -17.15
C GLY A 6 24.69 -5.34 -15.79
N MET A 7 23.81 -4.38 -15.58
CA MET A 7 22.87 -4.42 -14.44
C MET A 7 22.04 -5.71 -14.52
N HIS A 8 22.28 -6.64 -13.60
CA HIS A 8 21.45 -7.82 -13.44
C HIS A 8 20.24 -7.48 -12.58
N TYR A 9 19.09 -7.28 -13.22
CA TYR A 9 17.82 -7.14 -12.51
C TYR A 9 17.46 -8.46 -11.83
N VAL A 10 17.23 -8.39 -10.52
CA VAL A 10 16.78 -9.52 -9.70
C VAL A 10 15.29 -9.33 -9.43
N GLY A 11 14.50 -10.38 -9.67
CA GLY A 11 13.05 -10.34 -9.42
C GLY A 11 12.71 -10.07 -7.95
N TRP A 12 11.66 -9.27 -7.71
CA TRP A 12 11.23 -8.87 -6.36
C TRP A 12 11.03 -10.04 -5.38
N LYS A 13 10.52 -11.17 -5.89
CA LYS A 13 10.35 -12.40 -5.09
C LYS A 13 11.68 -12.94 -4.54
N THR A 14 12.77 -12.79 -5.30
CA THR A 14 14.11 -13.20 -4.87
C THR A 14 14.68 -12.22 -3.85
N LEU A 15 14.45 -10.92 -4.05
CA LEU A 15 14.84 -9.88 -3.08
C LEU A 15 14.18 -10.07 -1.71
N CYS A 16 12.93 -10.56 -1.69
CA CYS A 16 12.21 -10.84 -0.45
C CYS A 16 12.63 -12.12 0.28
N LYS A 17 13.50 -12.96 -0.30
CA LYS A 17 14.04 -14.14 0.39
C LYS A 17 15.03 -13.71 1.47
N THR A 18 15.29 -14.61 2.42
CA THR A 18 16.31 -14.40 3.43
C THR A 18 17.70 -14.30 2.79
N LYS A 19 18.64 -13.60 3.45
CA LYS A 19 20.04 -13.52 2.96
C LYS A 19 20.68 -14.90 2.79
N ALA A 20 20.33 -15.84 3.67
CA ALA A 20 20.75 -17.24 3.57
C ALA A 20 20.25 -17.96 2.29
N ASN A 21 19.11 -17.54 1.75
CA ASN A 21 18.49 -18.10 0.55
C ASN A 21 18.75 -17.26 -0.71
N GLY A 22 19.80 -16.42 -0.70
CA GLY A 22 20.19 -15.58 -1.84
C GLY A 22 19.30 -14.35 -2.06
N GLY A 23 18.53 -13.93 -1.06
CA GLY A 23 17.75 -12.69 -1.08
C GLY A 23 18.37 -11.56 -0.24
N LEU A 24 17.60 -10.49 -0.03
CA LEU A 24 18.02 -9.29 0.71
C LEU A 24 17.26 -9.10 2.02
N ASN A 25 16.46 -10.07 2.44
CA ASN A 25 15.50 -9.97 3.56
C ASN A 25 14.53 -8.79 3.40
N PHE A 26 14.21 -8.35 2.18
CA PHE A 26 13.13 -7.40 2.04
C PHE A 26 11.83 -8.05 2.49
N HIS A 27 11.08 -7.40 3.39
CA HIS A 27 9.79 -7.95 3.79
C HIS A 27 8.88 -8.06 2.57
N LEU A 28 8.24 -9.22 2.40
CA LEU A 28 7.15 -9.37 1.45
C LEU A 28 6.11 -8.30 1.75
N THR A 29 5.93 -7.37 0.81
CA THR A 29 5.09 -6.17 0.94
C THR A 29 3.67 -6.52 1.38
N PHE A 30 3.19 -7.73 1.04
CA PHE A 30 1.89 -8.26 1.41
C PHE A 30 1.69 -8.36 2.93
N SER A 31 2.70 -8.82 3.68
CA SER A 31 2.59 -9.05 5.14
C SER A 31 2.42 -7.76 5.95
N ARG A 32 3.03 -6.65 5.51
CA ARG A 32 3.00 -5.36 6.22
C ARG A 32 1.88 -4.44 5.74
N SER A 33 1.28 -4.76 4.59
CA SER A 33 0.27 -3.93 3.93
C SER A 33 -0.94 -3.62 4.83
N GLY A 34 -1.38 -4.57 5.66
CA GLY A 34 -2.50 -4.38 6.60
C GLY A 34 -2.25 -3.25 7.60
N SER A 35 -1.13 -3.28 8.32
CA SER A 35 -0.78 -2.23 9.30
C SER A 35 -0.64 -0.83 8.68
N LEU A 36 -0.11 -0.76 7.45
CA LEU A 36 0.01 0.49 6.70
C LEU A 36 -1.35 1.01 6.25
N LYS A 37 -2.24 0.12 5.80
CA LYS A 37 -3.63 0.45 5.48
C LYS A 37 -4.37 0.98 6.70
N ALA A 38 -4.24 0.31 7.84
CA ALA A 38 -4.86 0.74 9.09
C ALA A 38 -4.34 2.11 9.55
N ARG A 39 -3.01 2.31 9.53
CA ARG A 39 -2.41 3.61 9.85
C ARG A 39 -2.86 4.72 8.90
N LEU A 40 -3.01 4.42 7.60
CA LEU A 40 -3.49 5.39 6.63
C LEU A 40 -4.96 5.77 6.90
N SER A 41 -5.80 4.78 7.17
CA SER A 41 -7.23 4.96 7.49
C SER A 41 -7.40 5.75 8.79
N TRP A 42 -6.58 5.46 9.79
CA TRP A 42 -6.54 6.23 11.04
C TRP A 42 -6.16 7.70 10.81
N ARG A 43 -5.12 7.97 10.02
CA ARG A 43 -4.73 9.35 9.69
C ARG A 43 -5.80 10.07 8.88
N PHE A 44 -6.50 9.35 8.01
CA PHE A 44 -7.63 9.90 7.26
C PHE A 44 -8.77 10.34 8.17
N LEU A 45 -9.10 9.55 9.20
CA LEU A 45 -10.14 9.88 10.18
C LEU A 45 -9.73 11.03 11.09
N GLN A 46 -8.45 11.15 11.46
CA GLN A 46 -7.99 12.20 12.37
C GLN A 46 -7.66 13.53 11.69
N ASN A 47 -7.21 13.51 10.44
CA ASN A 47 -6.64 14.69 9.79
C ASN A 47 -7.50 15.16 8.61
N HIS A 48 -8.46 16.02 8.94
CA HIS A 48 -9.41 16.61 8.00
C HIS A 48 -8.80 17.68 7.08
N ASP A 49 -7.63 18.22 7.43
CA ASP A 49 -6.94 19.24 6.63
C ASP A 49 -6.04 18.61 5.53
N SER A 50 -5.86 17.30 5.55
CA SER A 50 -5.08 16.63 4.52
C SER A 50 -5.79 16.69 3.16
N LEU A 51 -5.02 16.92 2.09
CA LEU A 51 -5.53 16.85 0.72
C LEU A 51 -6.22 15.51 0.43
N LEU A 52 -5.69 14.42 1.00
CA LEU A 52 -6.31 13.10 0.89
C LEU A 52 -7.72 13.11 1.47
N TYR A 53 -7.90 13.68 2.66
CA TYR A 53 -9.22 13.81 3.27
C TYR A 53 -10.14 14.64 2.38
N GLN A 54 -9.74 15.86 2.02
CA GLN A 54 -10.57 16.77 1.21
C GLN A 54 -11.02 16.16 -0.12
N VAL A 55 -10.12 15.50 -0.86
CA VAL A 55 -10.43 14.92 -2.17
C VAL A 55 -11.33 13.69 -2.04
N ILE A 56 -11.03 12.82 -1.09
CA ILE A 56 -11.81 11.58 -0.90
C ILE A 56 -13.17 11.90 -0.28
N SER A 57 -13.24 12.79 0.71
CA SER A 57 -14.48 13.17 1.38
C SER A 57 -15.42 13.93 0.45
N ALA A 58 -14.89 14.79 -0.43
CA ALA A 58 -15.70 15.42 -1.47
C ALA A 58 -16.31 14.41 -2.46
N LYS A 59 -15.64 13.27 -2.70
CA LYS A 59 -16.08 12.26 -3.67
C LYS A 59 -16.96 11.16 -3.06
N TYR A 60 -16.65 10.72 -1.85
CA TYR A 60 -17.28 9.56 -1.20
C TYR A 60 -17.95 9.91 0.13
N GLY A 61 -17.89 11.16 0.59
CA GLY A 61 -18.42 11.57 1.89
C GLY A 61 -17.45 11.36 3.05
N ASN A 62 -17.86 11.84 4.22
CA ASN A 62 -16.99 11.92 5.41
C ASN A 62 -16.98 10.63 6.23
N ASN A 63 -17.94 9.73 5.98
CA ASN A 63 -18.09 8.49 6.73
C ASN A 63 -17.58 7.29 5.92
N LEU A 64 -16.42 6.76 6.33
CA LEU A 64 -15.85 5.53 5.78
C LEU A 64 -16.82 4.33 5.86
N TRP A 65 -17.64 4.28 6.90
CA TRP A 65 -18.56 3.17 7.20
C TRP A 65 -19.89 3.24 6.46
N ASP A 66 -20.27 4.43 6.01
CA ASP A 66 -21.60 4.69 5.44
C ASP A 66 -21.63 4.38 3.93
N VAL A 67 -20.47 4.45 3.27
CA VAL A 67 -20.37 4.29 1.83
C VAL A 67 -19.79 2.93 1.45
N LYS A 68 -20.70 2.00 1.10
CA LYS A 68 -20.34 0.71 0.50
C LYS A 68 -19.52 0.92 -0.77
N SER A 69 -18.43 0.16 -0.92
CA SER A 69 -17.56 0.20 -2.09
C SER A 69 -18.38 0.00 -3.38
N ARG A 70 -18.50 1.06 -4.19
CA ARG A 70 -19.20 1.04 -5.48
C ARG A 70 -18.28 0.47 -6.56
N LYS A 71 -18.84 -0.21 -7.57
CA LYS A 71 -18.08 -0.62 -8.77
C LYS A 71 -17.44 0.64 -9.40
N GLY A 72 -16.11 0.61 -9.59
CA GLY A 72 -15.35 1.76 -10.08
C GLY A 72 -14.76 2.68 -8.99
N SER A 73 -14.82 2.29 -7.71
CA SER A 73 -14.15 3.03 -6.64
C SER A 73 -12.63 3.10 -6.84
N SER A 74 -12.05 4.24 -6.49
CA SER A 74 -10.60 4.46 -6.57
C SER A 74 -9.86 3.48 -5.66
N ILE A 75 -8.65 3.08 -6.07
CA ILE A 75 -7.78 2.22 -5.25
C ILE A 75 -7.55 2.84 -3.87
N ALA A 76 -7.36 4.16 -3.79
CA ALA A 76 -7.21 4.85 -2.51
C ALA A 76 -8.40 4.62 -1.55
N TRP A 77 -9.63 4.67 -2.07
CA TRP A 77 -10.83 4.41 -1.27
C TRP A 77 -10.89 2.95 -0.78
N LYS A 78 -10.52 1.99 -1.64
CA LYS A 78 -10.47 0.57 -1.26
C LYS A 78 -9.42 0.30 -0.17
N ILE A 79 -8.25 0.93 -0.29
CA ILE A 79 -7.17 0.83 0.71
C ILE A 79 -7.63 1.38 2.07
N LEU A 80 -8.38 2.48 2.07
CA LEU A 80 -8.94 3.05 3.29
C LEU A 80 -10.04 2.16 3.89
N LEU A 81 -10.94 1.61 3.06
CA LEU A 81 -11.97 0.67 3.51
C LEU A 81 -11.39 -0.66 4.03
N GLU A 82 -10.29 -1.15 3.44
CA GLU A 82 -9.61 -2.37 3.89
C GLU A 82 -8.77 -2.15 5.17
N GLY A 83 -8.53 -0.90 5.56
CA GLY A 83 -7.75 -0.54 6.74
C GLY A 83 -8.57 0.00 7.91
N ALA A 84 -9.79 0.49 7.66
CA ALA A 84 -10.76 0.88 8.68
C ALA A 84 -11.35 -0.36 9.36
#